data_AF-A0A0X8D947-F1
#
_entry.id   AF-A0A0X8D947-F1
#
_cell.length_a   1.000
_cell.length_b   1.000
_cell.length_c   1.000
_cell.angle_alpha   90.00
_cell.angle_beta   90.00
_cell.angle_gamma   90.00
#
_symmetry.space_group_name_H-M   'P 1'
#
loop_
_entity.id
_entity.type
_entity.pdbx_description
1 polymer ?
#
loop_
_entity_poly.entity_id
_entity_poly.type
_entity_poly.pdbx_seq_one_letter_code
_entity_poly.pdbx_strand_id
1 'polypeptide(L)'
;MRRYLWFALLFLPFLLVPFPFYLTLLNFFAIAALVALSLYVLTGLGGMTSFAQAAFMGVAAYATALLTTRAGVSPWAGLALGLGLTLAFALVLGLLTVRLKGHFLPLSTIAWQVALYILAGNLVGLTGGHTGLTDLPALALFGLPLDSPFRYAFLSLFLLALLVLALHNLRESRLGRALLALRGDALTAASFGVDPAALRLKAFLLAGGIAGLAGFLYAHFLRFVNPTPFSLEASIKYLVMAVAGGVGTIPGVLLGSALFTGLEDWLKDLLPLLLGRQGNYETIAYGLVLAGILLFAPQGLWPLLAGKRAFGRPALPEAKPLPQRPPSGRRGEVVLEARGLRKAFGGLLAVNGVSFALRRGEILALIGPNGAGKSTTFNLVTGAIPRTGGRSSSSARRSPGFPPTASTPWAWAVPSSTPTSSPR
;
A
#
# COMPACT_ATOMS: atom_id res chain seq x y z
N MET A 1 -1.41 -21.15 15.32
CA MET A 1 -2.21 -21.94 14.36
C MET A 1 -2.61 -21.18 13.10
N ARG A 2 -3.25 -19.99 13.17
CA ARG A 2 -3.74 -19.25 11.99
C ARG A 2 -2.67 -18.88 10.92
N ARG A 3 -1.40 -18.77 11.28
CA ARG A 3 -0.29 -18.43 10.37
C ARG A 3 0.07 -19.52 9.37
N TYR A 4 -0.18 -20.79 9.71
CA TYR A 4 0.20 -21.94 8.89
C TYR A 4 -0.89 -22.38 7.91
N LEU A 5 -2.12 -21.88 8.06
CA LEU A 5 -3.24 -22.19 7.16
C LEU A 5 -2.96 -21.80 5.70
N TRP A 6 -2.07 -20.83 5.46
CA TRP A 6 -1.69 -20.42 4.10
C TRP A 6 -0.85 -21.48 3.38
N PHE A 7 -0.13 -22.34 4.09
CA PHE A 7 0.59 -23.45 3.47
C PHE A 7 -0.36 -24.53 2.93
N ALA A 8 -1.63 -24.54 3.35
CA ALA A 8 -2.64 -25.41 2.75
C ALA A 8 -2.87 -25.10 1.26
N LEU A 9 -2.63 -23.85 0.81
CA LEU A 9 -2.71 -23.48 -0.60
C LEU A 9 -1.69 -24.24 -1.46
N LEU A 10 -0.57 -24.69 -0.90
CA LEU A 10 0.45 -25.46 -1.62
C LEU A 10 -0.01 -26.87 -2.00
N PHE A 11 -1.04 -27.38 -1.34
CA PHE A 11 -1.63 -28.68 -1.66
C PHE A 11 -2.70 -28.59 -2.75
N LEU A 12 -3.18 -27.38 -3.08
CA LEU A 12 -4.22 -27.17 -4.07
C LEU A 12 -3.85 -27.68 -5.48
N PRO A 13 -2.60 -27.55 -5.98
CA PRO A 13 -2.22 -28.12 -7.27
C PRO A 13 -2.44 -29.62 -7.36
N PHE A 14 -2.22 -30.37 -6.27
CA PHE A 14 -2.40 -31.83 -6.27
C PHE A 14 -3.87 -32.24 -6.49
N LEU A 15 -4.82 -31.45 -5.99
CA LEU A 15 -6.25 -31.68 -6.20
C LEU A 15 -6.68 -31.37 -7.64
N LEU A 16 -5.94 -30.49 -8.32
CA LEU A 16 -6.27 -29.98 -9.66
C LEU A 16 -5.46 -30.65 -10.77
N VAL A 17 -4.63 -31.65 -10.46
CA VAL A 17 -3.85 -32.42 -11.45
C VAL A 17 -4.71 -32.96 -12.60
N PRO A 18 -5.93 -33.50 -12.37
CA PRO A 18 -6.77 -33.99 -13.45
C PRO A 18 -7.30 -32.89 -14.38
N PHE A 19 -7.17 -31.61 -14.01
CA PHE A 19 -7.77 -30.50 -14.72
C PHE A 19 -6.73 -29.40 -15.07
N PRO A 20 -5.97 -29.58 -16.18
CA PRO A 20 -4.89 -28.67 -16.58
C PRO A 20 -5.29 -27.20 -16.72
N PHE A 21 -6.53 -26.96 -17.13
CA PHE A 21 -7.11 -25.62 -17.24
C PHE A 21 -7.10 -24.87 -15.90
N TYR A 22 -7.58 -25.50 -14.83
CA TYR A 22 -7.62 -24.87 -13.51
C TYR A 22 -6.22 -24.69 -12.91
N LEU A 23 -5.23 -25.50 -13.32
CA LEU A 23 -3.82 -25.25 -12.95
C LEU A 23 -3.28 -23.98 -13.61
N THR A 24 -3.63 -23.70 -14.85
CA THR A 24 -3.31 -22.42 -15.52
C THR A 24 -4.01 -21.26 -14.82
N LEU A 25 -5.30 -21.39 -14.54
CA LEU A 25 -6.07 -20.38 -13.80
C LEU A 25 -5.50 -20.11 -12.41
N LEU A 26 -5.02 -21.16 -11.72
CA LEU A 26 -4.38 -21.07 -10.41
C LEU A 26 -3.08 -20.27 -10.45
N ASN A 27 -2.28 -20.42 -11.52
CA ASN A 27 -1.07 -19.62 -11.73
C ASN A 27 -1.41 -18.15 -11.97
N PHE A 28 -2.43 -17.87 -12.81
CA PHE A 28 -2.92 -16.50 -13.00
C PHE A 28 -3.44 -15.89 -11.71
N PHE A 29 -4.17 -16.66 -10.91
CA PHE A 29 -4.61 -16.24 -9.58
C PHE A 29 -3.40 -15.88 -8.70
N ALA A 30 -2.37 -16.74 -8.64
CA ALA A 30 -1.21 -16.50 -7.80
C ALA A 30 -0.47 -15.22 -8.21
N ILE A 31 -0.26 -15.02 -9.51
CA ILE A 31 0.38 -13.82 -10.07
C ILE A 31 -0.48 -12.58 -9.79
N ALA A 32 -1.78 -12.63 -10.06
CA ALA A 32 -2.70 -11.52 -9.79
C ALA A 32 -2.77 -11.17 -8.30
N ALA A 33 -2.74 -12.18 -7.43
CA ALA A 33 -2.72 -12.02 -5.98
C ALA A 33 -1.43 -11.35 -5.49
N LEU A 34 -0.27 -11.68 -6.07
CA LEU A 34 0.98 -10.95 -5.77
C LEU A 34 0.83 -9.46 -6.10
N VAL A 35 0.32 -9.12 -7.30
CA VAL A 35 0.10 -7.73 -7.70
C VAL A 35 -0.93 -7.06 -6.79
N ALA A 36 -2.05 -7.70 -6.48
CA ALA A 36 -3.06 -7.14 -5.58
C ALA A 36 -2.51 -6.95 -4.14
N LEU A 37 -1.63 -7.83 -3.66
CA LEU A 37 -0.95 -7.70 -2.37
C LEU A 37 0.10 -6.59 -2.37
N SER A 38 0.64 -6.18 -3.53
CA SER A 38 1.42 -4.93 -3.60
C SER A 38 0.55 -3.71 -3.27
N LEU A 39 -0.72 -3.71 -3.68
CA LEU A 39 -1.70 -2.66 -3.34
C LEU A 39 -2.16 -2.75 -1.89
N TYR A 40 -2.14 -3.93 -1.28
CA TYR A 40 -2.31 -4.07 0.17
C TYR A 40 -1.26 -3.24 0.92
N VAL A 41 0.00 -3.22 0.48
CA VAL A 41 1.06 -2.43 1.11
C VAL A 41 0.79 -0.93 0.97
N LEU A 42 0.42 -0.45 -0.21
CA LEU A 42 0.18 0.98 -0.45
C LEU A 42 -1.16 1.48 0.10
N THR A 43 -2.25 0.87 -0.33
CA THR A 43 -3.61 1.29 -0.03
C THR A 43 -4.06 0.77 1.33
N GLY A 44 -3.77 -0.51 1.61
CA GLY A 44 -4.18 -1.19 2.84
C GLY A 44 -3.41 -0.73 4.07
N LEU A 45 -2.08 -0.72 4.02
CA LEU A 45 -1.24 -0.28 5.14
C LEU A 45 -0.94 1.22 5.08
N GLY A 46 -0.52 1.73 3.92
CA GLY A 46 -0.03 3.11 3.77
C GLY A 46 -1.11 4.18 3.53
N GLY A 47 -2.36 3.80 3.25
CA GLY A 47 -3.46 4.74 2.98
C GLY A 47 -3.29 5.55 1.69
N MET A 48 -2.48 5.07 0.75
CA MET A 48 -2.21 5.75 -0.52
C MET A 48 -2.71 4.90 -1.68
N THR A 49 -3.41 5.52 -2.61
CA THR A 49 -3.81 4.86 -3.86
C THR A 49 -2.72 5.01 -4.93
N SER A 50 -2.48 3.95 -5.69
CA SER A 50 -1.49 3.90 -6.77
C SER A 50 -2.03 3.07 -7.93
N PHE A 51 -1.86 3.60 -9.15
CA PHE A 51 -2.23 2.95 -10.41
C PHE A 51 -1.03 2.48 -11.23
N ALA A 52 0.16 2.38 -10.60
CA ALA A 52 1.41 2.05 -11.28
C ALA A 52 1.82 0.56 -11.18
N GLN A 53 0.98 -0.32 -10.62
CA GLN A 53 1.40 -1.70 -10.34
C GLN A 53 1.62 -2.53 -11.60
N ALA A 54 0.74 -2.40 -12.59
CA ALA A 54 0.93 -3.08 -13.87
C ALA A 54 2.18 -2.55 -14.59
N ALA A 55 2.55 -1.27 -14.41
CA ALA A 55 3.81 -0.72 -14.90
C ALA A 55 5.03 -1.32 -14.18
N PHE A 56 5.03 -1.44 -12.85
CA PHE A 56 6.14 -2.09 -12.13
C PHE A 56 6.32 -3.56 -12.53
N MET A 57 5.19 -4.24 -12.72
CA MET A 57 5.14 -5.58 -13.28
C MET A 57 5.75 -5.62 -14.69
N GLY A 58 5.34 -4.70 -15.56
CA GLY A 58 5.85 -4.59 -16.93
C GLY A 58 7.35 -4.30 -16.99
N VAL A 59 7.88 -3.40 -16.15
CA VAL A 59 9.32 -3.10 -16.10
C VAL A 59 10.13 -4.37 -15.81
N ALA A 60 9.72 -5.17 -14.82
CA ALA A 60 10.42 -6.42 -14.52
C ALA A 60 10.25 -7.47 -15.63
N ALA A 61 9.05 -7.59 -16.20
CA ALA A 61 8.74 -8.52 -17.27
C ALA A 61 9.58 -8.25 -18.53
N TYR A 62 9.65 -6.99 -18.96
CA TYR A 62 10.49 -6.60 -20.11
C TYR A 62 11.98 -6.70 -19.81
N ALA A 63 12.42 -6.28 -18.62
CA ALA A 63 13.82 -6.40 -18.24
C ALA A 63 14.28 -7.86 -18.30
N THR A 64 13.53 -8.77 -17.69
CA THR A 64 13.89 -10.19 -17.69
C THR A 64 13.76 -10.84 -19.06
N ALA A 65 12.75 -10.47 -19.85
CA ALA A 65 12.60 -10.92 -21.24
C ALA A 65 13.81 -10.52 -22.09
N LEU A 66 14.26 -9.26 -21.99
CA LEU A 66 15.39 -8.77 -22.77
C LEU A 66 16.71 -9.42 -22.38
N LEU A 67 16.94 -9.59 -21.07
CA LEU A 67 18.16 -10.20 -20.57
C LEU A 67 18.26 -11.69 -20.94
N THR A 68 17.14 -12.42 -20.90
CA THR A 68 17.13 -13.85 -21.23
C THR A 68 17.18 -14.10 -22.73
N THR A 69 16.46 -13.32 -23.55
CA THR A 69 16.38 -13.54 -25.00
C THR A 69 17.56 -12.96 -25.77
N ARG A 70 18.04 -11.76 -25.42
CA ARG A 70 19.13 -11.08 -26.16
C ARG A 70 20.51 -11.34 -25.60
N ALA A 71 20.63 -11.37 -24.28
CA ALA A 71 21.91 -11.53 -23.60
C ALA A 71 22.17 -12.98 -23.13
N GLY A 72 21.20 -13.88 -23.29
CA GLY A 72 21.33 -15.30 -22.91
C GLY A 72 21.55 -15.51 -21.40
N VAL A 73 21.21 -14.51 -20.58
CA VAL A 73 21.42 -14.55 -19.14
C VAL A 73 20.41 -15.53 -18.52
N SER A 74 20.80 -16.21 -17.43
CA SER A 74 19.88 -17.11 -16.74
C SER A 74 18.63 -16.37 -16.24
N PRO A 75 17.44 -17.00 -16.24
CA PRO A 75 16.22 -16.38 -15.74
C PRO A 75 16.34 -15.83 -14.32
N TRP A 76 17.08 -16.50 -13.44
CA TRP A 76 17.28 -16.08 -12.05
C TRP A 76 18.15 -14.83 -11.93
N ALA A 77 19.17 -14.68 -12.78
CA ALA A 77 19.90 -13.42 -12.89
C ALA A 77 19.04 -12.33 -13.54
N GLY A 78 18.20 -12.69 -14.51
CA GLY A 78 17.15 -11.83 -15.07
C GLY A 78 16.15 -11.33 -14.00
N LEU A 79 15.79 -12.16 -13.03
CA LEU A 79 14.98 -11.77 -11.86
C LEU A 79 15.69 -10.72 -11.02
N ALA A 80 16.96 -10.95 -10.65
CA ALA A 80 17.71 -10.02 -9.81
C ALA A 80 17.87 -8.64 -10.49
N LEU A 81 18.25 -8.63 -11.77
CA LEU A 81 18.41 -7.40 -12.55
C LEU A 81 17.07 -6.72 -12.85
N GLY A 82 16.03 -7.49 -13.19
CA GLY A 82 14.68 -6.99 -13.42
C GLY A 82 14.09 -6.35 -12.16
N LEU A 83 14.22 -7.00 -11.00
CA LEU A 83 13.83 -6.41 -9.72
C LEU A 83 14.66 -5.18 -9.38
N GLY A 84 15.97 -5.19 -9.64
CA GLY A 84 16.84 -4.04 -9.46
C GLY A 84 16.37 -2.82 -10.27
N LEU A 85 16.03 -3.03 -11.53
CA LEU A 85 15.47 -1.98 -12.41
C LEU A 85 14.10 -1.50 -11.93
N THR A 86 13.20 -2.41 -11.53
CA THR A 86 11.89 -2.03 -10.98
C THR A 86 12.03 -1.25 -9.68
N LEU A 87 12.95 -1.62 -8.79
CA LEU A 87 13.22 -0.89 -7.54
C LEU A 87 13.87 0.47 -7.80
N ALA A 88 14.79 0.57 -8.76
CA ALA A 88 15.36 1.86 -9.18
C ALA A 88 14.28 2.78 -9.73
N PHE A 89 13.40 2.25 -10.59
CA PHE A 89 12.26 2.99 -11.12
C PHE A 89 11.27 3.40 -10.03
N ALA A 90 10.91 2.48 -9.12
CA ALA A 90 10.07 2.77 -7.96
C ALA A 90 10.70 3.81 -7.02
N LEU A 91 12.03 3.83 -6.89
CA LEU A 91 12.75 4.85 -6.12
C LEU A 91 12.59 6.23 -6.76
N VAL A 92 12.86 6.34 -8.07
CA VAL A 92 12.72 7.60 -8.81
C VAL A 92 11.28 8.10 -8.74
N LEU A 93 10.31 7.24 -9.08
CA LEU A 93 8.89 7.58 -9.00
C LEU A 93 8.47 7.96 -7.59
N GLY A 94 8.88 7.19 -6.58
CA GLY A 94 8.56 7.44 -5.19
C GLY A 94 9.12 8.78 -4.73
N LEU A 95 10.37 9.11 -5.05
CA LEU A 95 11.00 10.38 -4.66
C LEU A 95 10.28 11.59 -5.26
N LEU A 96 9.79 11.47 -6.50
CA LEU A 96 9.05 12.53 -7.19
C LEU A 96 7.60 12.65 -6.72
N THR A 97 6.94 11.52 -6.43
CA THR A 97 5.48 11.48 -6.21
C THR A 97 5.08 11.50 -4.73
N VAL A 98 5.88 10.94 -3.82
CA VAL A 98 5.52 10.82 -2.39
C VAL A 98 5.42 12.17 -1.67
N ARG A 99 6.02 13.21 -2.23
CA ARG A 99 5.93 14.59 -1.73
C ARG A 99 4.59 15.26 -2.08
N LEU A 100 3.85 14.69 -3.02
CA LEU A 100 2.55 15.19 -3.47
C LEU A 100 1.47 14.89 -2.43
N LYS A 101 0.53 15.82 -2.26
CA LYS A 101 -0.55 15.70 -1.27
C LYS A 101 -1.86 15.27 -1.93
N GLY A 102 -2.66 14.46 -1.25
CA GLY A 102 -4.02 14.12 -1.69
C GLY A 102 -4.06 13.43 -3.06
N HIS A 103 -4.91 13.93 -3.96
CA HIS A 103 -5.21 13.32 -5.25
C HIS A 103 -4.07 13.39 -6.28
N PHE A 104 -3.07 14.24 -6.04
CA PHE A 104 -1.93 14.41 -6.95
C PHE A 104 -1.04 13.16 -7.04
N LEU A 105 -0.95 12.36 -5.97
CA LEU A 105 -0.20 11.10 -5.98
C LEU A 105 -0.83 10.08 -6.95
N PRO A 106 -2.12 9.73 -6.84
CA PRO A 106 -2.80 8.86 -7.81
C PRO A 106 -2.71 9.34 -9.25
N LEU A 107 -2.99 10.63 -9.50
CA LEU A 107 -2.90 11.24 -10.83
C LEU A 107 -1.50 11.07 -11.44
N SER A 108 -0.45 11.27 -10.63
CA SER A 108 0.92 11.06 -11.08
C SER A 108 1.22 9.59 -11.40
N THR A 109 0.71 8.65 -10.59
CA THR A 109 0.90 7.22 -10.87
C THR A 109 0.18 6.78 -12.14
N ILE A 110 -0.98 7.37 -12.46
CA ILE A 110 -1.69 7.14 -13.74
C ILE A 110 -0.84 7.65 -14.90
N ALA A 111 -0.29 8.86 -14.80
CA ALA A 111 0.55 9.42 -15.86
C ALA A 111 1.77 8.54 -16.14
N TRP A 112 2.47 8.07 -15.09
CA TRP A 112 3.61 7.16 -15.24
C TRP A 112 3.22 5.79 -15.80
N GLN A 113 2.08 5.24 -15.36
CA GLN A 113 1.55 3.99 -15.88
C GLN A 113 1.28 4.07 -17.39
N VAL A 114 0.59 5.13 -17.83
CA VAL A 114 0.28 5.36 -19.24
C VAL A 114 1.55 5.63 -20.05
N ALA A 115 2.46 6.44 -19.52
CA ALA A 115 3.73 6.74 -20.18
C ALA A 115 4.55 5.47 -20.44
N LEU A 116 4.67 4.58 -19.44
CA LEU A 116 5.40 3.33 -19.61
C LEU A 116 4.71 2.36 -20.57
N TYR A 117 3.38 2.29 -20.54
CA TYR A 117 2.62 1.48 -21.49
C TYR A 117 2.85 1.96 -22.94
N ILE A 118 2.75 3.26 -23.20
CA ILE A 118 2.98 3.86 -24.52
C ILE A 118 4.45 3.67 -24.94
N LEU A 119 5.40 3.90 -24.02
CA LEU A 119 6.82 3.70 -24.30
C LEU A 119 7.11 2.25 -24.69
N ALA A 120 6.57 1.27 -23.96
CA ALA A 120 6.72 -0.13 -24.29
C ALA A 120 6.07 -0.50 -25.64
N GLY A 121 4.96 0.13 -26.02
CA GLY A 121 4.32 -0.07 -27.32
C GLY A 121 5.09 0.56 -28.49
N ASN A 122 5.78 1.68 -28.26
CA ASN A 122 6.47 2.45 -29.30
C ASN A 122 7.93 2.06 -29.51
N LEU A 123 8.60 1.50 -28.49
CA LEU A 123 10.00 1.06 -28.58
C LEU A 123 10.17 -0.28 -29.32
N VAL A 124 9.71 -0.37 -30.58
CA VAL A 124 9.70 -1.61 -31.37
C VAL A 124 11.07 -2.31 -31.38
N GLY A 125 12.17 -1.56 -31.53
CA GLY A 125 13.52 -2.12 -31.55
C GLY A 125 14.00 -2.72 -30.22
N LEU A 126 13.40 -2.35 -29.09
CA LEU A 126 13.75 -2.88 -27.76
C LEU A 126 12.71 -3.88 -27.26
N THR A 127 11.43 -3.53 -27.26
CA THR A 127 10.35 -4.32 -26.65
C THR A 127 9.58 -5.20 -27.65
N GLY A 128 9.84 -5.08 -28.95
CA GLY A 128 8.98 -5.66 -29.99
C GLY A 128 7.65 -4.92 -30.15
N GLY A 129 7.44 -3.80 -29.46
CA GLY A 129 6.19 -3.05 -29.50
C GLY A 129 4.99 -3.92 -29.11
N HIS A 130 3.87 -3.79 -29.82
CA HIS A 130 2.67 -4.59 -29.56
C HIS A 130 2.80 -6.06 -30.00
N THR A 131 3.78 -6.39 -30.84
CA THR A 131 4.08 -7.80 -31.20
C THR A 131 4.77 -8.53 -30.05
N GLY A 132 5.47 -7.80 -29.19
CA GLY A 132 6.10 -8.32 -27.97
C GLY A 132 7.40 -9.09 -28.22
N LEU A 133 7.89 -9.73 -27.16
CA LEU A 133 9.06 -10.60 -27.14
C LEU A 133 8.61 -12.03 -26.91
N THR A 134 9.05 -12.95 -27.78
CA THR A 134 8.75 -14.40 -27.73
C THR A 134 9.96 -15.20 -27.25
N ASP A 135 9.80 -16.52 -27.15
CA ASP A 135 10.88 -17.48 -26.93
C ASP A 135 11.64 -17.31 -25.62
N LEU A 136 10.95 -16.79 -24.59
CA LEU A 136 11.52 -16.75 -23.25
C LEU A 136 11.74 -18.19 -22.76
N PRO A 137 12.89 -18.47 -22.12
CA PRO A 137 13.18 -19.79 -21.58
C PRO A 137 12.22 -20.14 -20.44
N ALA A 138 11.89 -21.41 -20.28
CA ALA A 138 11.19 -21.88 -19.09
C ALA A 138 12.10 -21.71 -17.86
N LEU A 139 11.52 -21.44 -16.70
CA LEU A 139 12.28 -21.45 -15.44
C LEU A 139 12.75 -22.87 -15.14
N ALA A 140 13.92 -23.00 -14.52
CA ALA A 140 14.40 -24.27 -14.01
C ALA A 140 14.79 -24.13 -12.53
N LEU A 141 14.31 -25.03 -11.68
CA LEU A 141 14.69 -25.12 -10.26
C LEU A 141 15.58 -26.34 -10.08
N PHE A 142 16.84 -26.14 -9.69
CA PHE A 142 17.80 -27.24 -9.48
C PHE A 142 17.90 -28.22 -10.68
N GLY A 143 17.82 -27.69 -11.90
CA GLY A 143 17.85 -28.47 -13.14
C GLY A 143 16.49 -29.04 -13.60
N LEU A 144 15.42 -28.91 -12.79
CA LEU A 144 14.06 -29.31 -13.18
C LEU A 144 13.35 -28.17 -13.92
N PRO A 145 12.97 -28.34 -15.21
CA PRO A 145 12.23 -27.33 -15.93
C PRO A 145 10.79 -27.21 -15.41
N LEU A 146 10.33 -25.98 -15.23
CA LEU A 146 8.97 -25.58 -14.88
C LEU A 146 8.18 -25.28 -16.16
N ASP A 147 8.10 -26.29 -17.01
CA ASP A 147 7.47 -26.29 -18.34
C ASP A 147 5.97 -26.62 -18.31
N SER A 148 5.48 -27.17 -17.20
CA SER A 148 4.08 -27.54 -16.98
C SER A 148 3.39 -26.55 -16.03
N PRO A 149 2.10 -26.20 -16.26
CA PRO A 149 1.30 -25.41 -15.32
C PRO A 149 1.30 -25.98 -13.90
N PHE A 150 1.31 -27.31 -13.76
CA PHE A 150 1.39 -27.97 -12.46
C PHE A 150 2.68 -27.63 -11.71
N ARG A 151 3.84 -27.81 -12.38
CA ARG A 151 5.15 -27.52 -11.78
C ARG A 151 5.30 -26.04 -11.48
N TYR A 152 4.82 -25.18 -12.38
CA TYR A 152 4.86 -23.73 -12.20
C TYR A 152 3.99 -23.27 -11.02
N ALA A 153 2.85 -23.93 -10.78
CA ALA A 153 1.95 -23.64 -9.67
C ALA A 153 2.63 -23.79 -8.30
N PHE A 154 3.56 -24.74 -8.14
CA PHE A 154 4.33 -24.83 -6.90
C PHE A 154 5.19 -23.60 -6.67
N LEU A 155 5.90 -23.12 -7.69
CA LEU A 155 6.73 -21.93 -7.56
C LEU A 155 5.87 -20.69 -7.28
N SER A 156 4.81 -20.47 -8.06
CA SER A 156 3.97 -19.27 -7.94
C SER A 156 3.23 -19.22 -6.60
N LEU A 157 2.66 -20.35 -6.14
CA LEU A 157 2.00 -20.44 -4.83
C LEU A 157 2.99 -20.43 -3.66
N PHE A 158 4.19 -21.00 -3.82
CA PHE A 158 5.24 -20.89 -2.81
C PHE A 158 5.64 -19.44 -2.58
N LEU A 159 5.88 -18.69 -3.65
CA LEU A 159 6.19 -17.26 -3.55
C LEU A 159 5.00 -16.45 -3.01
N LEU A 160 3.76 -16.80 -3.37
CA LEU A 160 2.56 -16.18 -2.79
C LEU A 160 2.46 -16.45 -1.28
N ALA A 161 2.63 -17.70 -0.84
CA ALA A 161 2.58 -18.09 0.57
C ALA A 161 3.69 -17.39 1.37
N LEU A 162 4.90 -17.32 0.81
CA LEU A 162 6.03 -16.60 1.39
C LEU A 162 5.72 -15.10 1.51
N LEU A 163 5.13 -14.49 0.49
CA LEU A 163 4.71 -13.09 0.53
C LEU A 163 3.64 -12.86 1.59
N VAL A 164 2.62 -13.72 1.67
CA VAL A 164 1.56 -13.63 2.69
C VAL A 164 2.15 -13.66 4.10
N LEU A 165 3.11 -14.56 4.35
CA LEU A 165 3.84 -14.62 5.62
C LEU A 165 4.66 -13.35 5.87
N ALA A 166 5.40 -12.88 4.86
CA ALA A 166 6.19 -11.67 4.95
C ALA A 166 5.33 -10.43 5.24
N LEU A 167 4.17 -10.30 4.60
CA LEU A 167 3.23 -9.20 4.80
C LEU A 167 2.51 -9.28 6.15
N HIS A 168 2.22 -10.49 6.64
CA HIS A 168 1.71 -10.68 7.99
C HIS A 168 2.73 -10.19 9.03
N ASN A 169 4.00 -10.57 8.89
CA ASN A 169 5.08 -10.10 9.76
C ASN A 169 5.33 -8.59 9.60
N LEU A 170 5.26 -8.06 8.38
CA LEU A 170 5.41 -6.64 8.10
C LEU A 170 4.33 -5.83 8.83
N ARG A 171 3.07 -6.24 8.76
CA ARG A 171 1.95 -5.58 9.45
C ARG A 171 2.17 -5.51 10.96
N GLU A 172 2.70 -6.57 11.57
CA GLU A 172 3.00 -6.64 13.00
C GLU A 172 4.34 -5.97 13.39
N SER A 173 5.17 -5.62 12.42
CA SER A 173 6.45 -4.96 12.68
C SER A 173 6.30 -3.47 13.06
N ARG A 174 7.40 -2.84 13.49
CA ARG A 174 7.44 -1.39 13.72
C ARG A 174 7.10 -0.59 12.46
N LEU A 175 7.56 -1.03 11.29
CA LEU A 175 7.26 -0.39 10.01
C LEU A 175 5.78 -0.49 9.66
N GLY A 176 5.15 -1.65 9.85
CA GLY A 176 3.72 -1.84 9.61
C GLY A 176 2.85 -1.01 10.54
N ARG A 177 3.18 -0.95 11.83
CA ARG A 177 2.48 -0.07 12.79
C ARG A 177 2.62 1.40 12.43
N ALA A 178 3.81 1.83 12.00
CA ALA A 178 4.03 3.20 11.54
C ALA A 178 3.23 3.52 10.27
N LEU A 179 3.13 2.57 9.32
CA LEU A 179 2.32 2.73 8.11
C LEU A 179 0.83 2.85 8.44
N LEU A 180 0.33 1.99 9.33
CA LEU A 180 -1.05 2.03 9.79
C LEU A 180 -1.39 3.35 10.52
N ALA A 181 -0.46 3.87 11.32
CA ALA A 181 -0.61 5.19 11.95
C ALA A 181 -0.67 6.30 10.90
N LEU A 182 0.18 6.21 9.87
CA LEU A 182 0.21 7.17 8.76
C LEU A 182 -1.07 7.17 7.93
N ARG A 183 -1.70 6.01 7.74
CA ARG A 183 -2.99 5.87 7.04
C ARG A 183 -4.14 6.61 7.74
N GLY A 184 -4.08 6.75 9.08
CA GLY A 184 -5.09 7.47 9.85
C GLY A 184 -4.94 8.99 9.71
N ASP A 185 -3.84 9.53 10.24
CA ASP A 185 -3.49 10.94 10.07
C ASP A 185 -1.98 11.12 9.99
N ALA A 186 -1.52 11.63 8.85
CA ALA A 186 -0.11 11.85 8.59
C ALA A 186 0.51 12.92 9.50
N LEU A 187 -0.27 13.92 9.93
CA LEU A 187 0.22 15.00 10.78
C LEU A 187 0.39 14.49 12.22
N THR A 188 -0.58 13.72 12.72
CA THR A 188 -0.45 13.02 14.01
C THR A 188 0.70 12.01 14.00
N ALA A 189 0.87 11.20 12.94
CA ALA A 189 1.98 10.27 12.87
C ALA A 189 3.36 10.99 12.91
N ALA A 190 3.45 12.16 12.28
CA ALA A 190 4.67 12.97 12.27
C ALA A 190 5.02 13.55 13.65
N SER A 191 4.04 13.89 14.49
CA SER A 191 4.30 14.38 15.85
C SER A 191 4.87 13.30 16.78
N PHE A 192 4.66 12.02 16.46
CA PHE A 192 5.31 10.88 17.11
C PHE A 192 6.70 10.54 16.55
N GLY A 193 7.27 11.38 15.68
CA GLY A 193 8.63 11.25 15.16
C GLY A 193 8.79 10.32 13.95
N VAL A 194 7.69 9.96 13.29
CA VAL A 194 7.73 9.22 12.02
C VAL A 194 7.88 10.21 10.87
N ASP A 195 8.80 9.95 9.93
CA ASP A 195 8.86 10.70 8.67
C ASP A 195 7.86 10.10 7.66
N PRO A 196 6.75 10.81 7.32
CA PRO A 196 5.78 10.34 6.34
C PRO A 196 6.39 10.07 4.97
N ALA A 197 7.31 10.91 4.50
CA ALA A 197 7.85 10.81 3.16
C ALA A 197 8.76 9.58 3.03
N ALA A 198 9.69 9.40 3.97
CA ALA A 198 10.55 8.21 3.98
C ALA A 198 9.74 6.91 4.12
N LEU A 199 8.68 6.91 4.94
CA LEU A 199 7.87 5.72 5.15
C LEU A 199 7.01 5.35 3.93
N ARG A 200 6.42 6.34 3.27
CA ARG A 200 5.70 6.16 2.01
C ARG A 200 6.63 5.68 0.88
N LEU A 201 7.85 6.21 0.81
CA LEU A 201 8.85 5.75 -0.15
C LEU A 201 9.19 4.28 0.07
N LYS A 202 9.42 3.85 1.32
CA LYS A 202 9.64 2.43 1.66
C LYS A 202 8.46 1.56 1.23
N ALA A 203 7.22 2.00 1.46
CA ALA A 203 6.04 1.27 1.00
C ALA A 203 5.97 1.16 -0.52
N PHE A 204 6.38 2.21 -1.24
CA PHE A 204 6.44 2.24 -2.71
C PHE A 204 7.47 1.28 -3.27
N LEU A 205 8.67 1.22 -2.66
CA LEU A 205 9.71 0.26 -3.02
C LEU A 205 9.25 -1.19 -2.77
N LEU A 206 8.65 -1.46 -1.61
CA LEU A 206 8.11 -2.79 -1.29
C LEU A 206 7.02 -3.21 -2.28
N ALA A 207 6.07 -2.32 -2.57
CA ALA A 207 5.00 -2.59 -3.52
C ALA A 207 5.53 -2.81 -4.94
N GLY A 208 6.43 -1.93 -5.42
CA GLY A 208 7.06 -2.06 -6.73
C GLY A 208 7.86 -3.35 -6.87
N GLY A 209 8.60 -3.76 -5.82
CA GLY A 209 9.32 -5.04 -5.80
C GLY A 209 8.39 -6.25 -5.87
N ILE A 210 7.26 -6.23 -5.14
CA ILE A 210 6.24 -7.29 -5.19
C ILE A 210 5.60 -7.39 -6.58
N ALA A 211 5.20 -6.25 -7.17
CA ALA A 211 4.64 -6.21 -8.51
C ALA A 211 5.66 -6.63 -9.58
N GLY A 212 6.93 -6.24 -9.41
CA GLY A 212 8.03 -6.67 -10.27
C GLY A 212 8.26 -8.18 -10.21
N LEU A 213 8.18 -8.79 -9.02
CA LEU A 213 8.26 -10.25 -8.87
C LEU A 213 7.12 -10.95 -9.63
N ALA A 214 5.90 -10.40 -9.54
CA ALA A 214 4.77 -10.91 -10.31
C ALA A 214 5.00 -10.78 -11.83
N GLY A 215 5.66 -9.72 -12.28
CA GLY A 215 6.01 -9.50 -13.69
C GLY A 215 7.02 -10.49 -14.22
N PHE A 216 8.05 -10.80 -13.42
CA PHE A 216 8.99 -11.87 -13.72
C PHE A 216 8.29 -13.22 -13.90
N LEU A 217 7.39 -13.56 -12.95
CA LEU A 217 6.63 -14.81 -13.00
C LEU A 217 5.66 -14.83 -14.19
N TYR A 218 5.03 -13.71 -14.52
CA TYR A 218 4.15 -13.62 -15.69
C TYR A 218 4.91 -13.88 -16.99
N ALA A 219 6.06 -13.21 -17.18
CA ALA A 219 6.89 -13.33 -18.37
C ALA A 219 7.33 -14.78 -18.63
N HIS A 220 7.80 -15.48 -17.60
CA HIS A 220 8.30 -16.86 -17.76
C HIS A 220 7.20 -17.92 -17.72
N PHE A 221 6.01 -17.59 -17.21
CA PHE A 221 4.86 -18.48 -17.28
C PHE A 221 4.29 -18.52 -18.70
N LEU A 222 4.02 -17.35 -19.28
CA LEU A 222 3.52 -17.26 -20.66
C LEU A 222 4.60 -17.42 -21.72
N ARG A 223 5.87 -17.27 -21.32
CA ARG A 223 7.04 -17.28 -22.21
C ARG A 223 6.94 -16.23 -23.33
N PHE A 224 6.23 -15.16 -23.04
CA PHE A 224 5.88 -14.09 -23.95
C PHE A 224 5.61 -12.81 -23.16
N VAL A 225 6.02 -11.66 -23.69
CA VAL A 225 5.78 -10.34 -23.07
C VAL A 225 5.38 -9.33 -24.12
N ASN A 226 4.22 -8.70 -23.94
CA ASN A 226 3.77 -7.54 -24.72
C ASN A 226 3.17 -6.46 -23.80
N PRO A 227 2.83 -5.24 -24.31
CA PRO A 227 2.42 -4.12 -23.45
C PRO A 227 1.02 -4.28 -22.85
N THR A 228 0.11 -4.98 -23.53
CA THR A 228 -1.32 -5.11 -23.18
C THR A 228 -1.61 -5.48 -21.72
N PRO A 229 -0.99 -6.51 -21.11
CA PRO A 229 -1.22 -6.86 -19.70
C PRO A 229 -0.68 -5.82 -18.71
N PHE A 230 0.08 -4.85 -19.18
CA PHE A 230 0.65 -3.76 -18.39
C PHE A 230 -0.04 -2.42 -18.66
N SER A 231 -1.29 -2.44 -19.10
CA SER A 231 -2.09 -1.25 -19.37
C SER A 231 -2.61 -0.58 -18.08
N LEU A 232 -3.14 0.64 -18.22
CA LEU A 232 -3.84 1.31 -17.13
C LEU A 232 -5.07 0.51 -16.68
N GLU A 233 -5.78 -0.10 -17.62
CA GLU A 233 -6.95 -0.96 -17.34
C GLU A 233 -6.55 -2.14 -16.45
N ALA A 234 -5.42 -2.80 -16.73
CA ALA A 234 -4.89 -3.87 -15.87
C ALA A 234 -4.57 -3.36 -14.46
N SER A 235 -3.94 -2.19 -14.33
CA SER A 235 -3.68 -1.56 -13.02
C SER A 235 -4.97 -1.26 -12.24
N ILE A 236 -6.00 -0.74 -12.91
CA ILE A 236 -7.32 -0.50 -12.31
C ILE A 236 -7.94 -1.82 -11.86
N LYS A 237 -7.87 -2.86 -12.70
CA LYS A 237 -8.37 -4.19 -12.39
C LYS A 237 -7.68 -4.79 -11.15
N TYR A 238 -6.37 -4.69 -11.00
CA TYR A 238 -5.68 -5.13 -9.79
C TYR A 238 -6.11 -4.34 -8.53
N LEU A 239 -6.37 -3.04 -8.68
CA LEU A 239 -6.93 -2.23 -7.60
C LEU A 239 -8.33 -2.69 -7.22
N VAL A 240 -9.16 -2.98 -8.22
CA VAL A 240 -10.49 -3.52 -8.04
C VAL A 240 -10.43 -4.86 -7.30
N MET A 241 -9.57 -5.79 -7.71
CA MET A 241 -9.35 -7.07 -7.02
C MET A 241 -9.05 -6.85 -5.53
N ALA A 242 -8.11 -5.94 -5.23
CA ALA A 242 -7.72 -5.65 -3.86
C ALA A 242 -8.84 -4.99 -3.04
N VAL A 243 -9.55 -4.01 -3.61
CA VAL A 243 -10.61 -3.25 -2.93
C VAL A 243 -11.88 -4.08 -2.75
N ALA A 244 -12.33 -4.75 -3.81
CA ALA A 244 -13.51 -5.60 -3.81
C ALA A 244 -13.41 -6.74 -2.79
N GLY A 245 -12.24 -7.36 -2.69
CA GLY A 245 -11.99 -8.38 -1.67
C GLY A 245 -11.85 -7.82 -0.24
N GLY A 246 -11.35 -6.59 -0.13
CA GLY A 246 -11.15 -5.86 1.13
C GLY A 246 -9.67 -5.57 1.40
N VAL A 247 -9.18 -4.44 0.88
CA VAL A 247 -7.76 -4.05 0.87
C VAL A 247 -7.15 -3.84 2.27
N GLY A 248 -7.96 -3.84 3.34
CA GLY A 248 -7.47 -3.79 4.72
C GLY A 248 -6.97 -5.13 5.28
N THR A 249 -7.16 -6.23 4.55
CA THR A 249 -6.83 -7.58 5.02
C THR A 249 -6.23 -8.46 3.93
N ILE A 250 -5.19 -9.22 4.28
CA ILE A 250 -4.55 -10.16 3.35
C ILE A 250 -5.55 -11.22 2.82
N PRO A 251 -6.36 -11.90 3.65
CA PRO A 251 -7.38 -12.83 3.15
C PRO A 251 -8.37 -12.19 2.18
N GLY A 252 -8.77 -10.93 2.45
CA GLY A 252 -9.68 -10.21 1.56
C GLY A 252 -9.06 -9.96 0.19
N VAL A 253 -7.81 -9.52 0.13
CA VAL A 253 -7.10 -9.35 -1.15
C VAL A 253 -6.96 -10.67 -1.92
N LEU A 254 -6.69 -11.77 -1.22
CA LEU A 254 -6.66 -13.11 -1.84
C LEU A 254 -8.04 -13.50 -2.38
N LEU A 255 -9.11 -13.30 -1.60
CA LEU A 255 -10.48 -13.58 -2.03
C LEU A 255 -10.86 -12.77 -3.26
N GLY A 256 -10.58 -11.46 -3.26
CA GLY A 256 -10.88 -10.59 -4.40
C GLY A 256 -10.09 -11.00 -5.65
N SER A 257 -8.83 -11.39 -5.50
CA SER A 257 -8.01 -11.89 -6.59
C SER A 257 -8.55 -13.21 -7.16
N ALA A 258 -8.95 -14.15 -6.29
CA ALA A 258 -9.54 -15.43 -6.70
C ALA A 258 -10.88 -15.23 -7.41
N LEU A 259 -11.76 -14.42 -6.82
CA LEU A 259 -13.08 -14.12 -7.36
C LEU A 259 -12.97 -13.49 -8.74
N PHE A 260 -12.16 -12.45 -8.90
CA PHE A 260 -12.08 -11.74 -10.19
C PHE A 260 -11.33 -12.54 -11.25
N THR A 261 -10.29 -13.29 -10.88
CA THR A 261 -9.58 -14.15 -11.84
C THR A 261 -10.51 -15.27 -12.35
N GLY A 262 -11.26 -15.92 -11.45
CA GLY A 262 -12.22 -16.94 -11.83
C GLY A 262 -13.44 -16.37 -12.54
N LEU A 263 -14.04 -15.30 -12.03
CA LEU A 263 -15.17 -14.63 -12.66
C LEU A 263 -14.82 -14.23 -14.08
N GLU A 264 -13.61 -13.73 -14.32
CA GLU A 264 -13.22 -13.28 -15.64
C GLU A 264 -13.25 -14.37 -16.69
N ASP A 265 -12.69 -15.50 -16.33
CA ASP A 265 -12.64 -16.70 -17.13
C ASP A 265 -14.07 -17.23 -17.42
N TRP A 266 -14.91 -17.32 -16.39
CA TRP A 266 -16.32 -17.70 -16.53
C TRP A 266 -17.13 -16.74 -17.43
N LEU A 267 -16.85 -15.45 -17.36
CA LEU A 267 -17.54 -14.42 -18.15
C LEU A 267 -17.15 -14.52 -19.63
N LYS A 268 -15.88 -14.80 -19.92
CA LYS A 268 -15.35 -15.03 -21.28
C LYS A 268 -16.00 -16.22 -21.96
N ASP A 269 -16.33 -17.27 -21.21
CA ASP A 269 -17.00 -18.43 -21.76
C ASP A 269 -18.52 -18.21 -21.91
N LEU A 270 -19.17 -17.58 -20.91
CA LEU A 270 -20.62 -17.46 -20.86
C LEU A 270 -21.19 -16.36 -21.77
N LEU A 271 -20.56 -15.19 -21.83
CA LEU A 271 -21.12 -14.03 -22.56
C LEU A 271 -21.21 -14.26 -24.07
N PRO A 272 -20.21 -14.86 -24.74
CA PRO A 272 -20.32 -15.17 -26.17
C PRO A 272 -21.45 -16.14 -26.51
N LEU A 273 -21.81 -17.05 -25.59
CA LEU A 273 -22.94 -17.96 -25.74
C LEU A 273 -24.29 -17.24 -25.70
N LEU A 274 -24.40 -16.14 -24.94
CA LEU A 274 -25.65 -15.41 -24.71
C LEU A 274 -25.84 -14.21 -25.64
N LEU A 275 -24.76 -13.49 -25.94
CA LEU A 275 -24.78 -12.17 -26.61
C LEU A 275 -24.02 -12.17 -27.94
N GLY A 276 -23.38 -13.28 -28.30
CA GLY A 276 -22.53 -13.40 -29.49
C GLY A 276 -21.11 -12.88 -29.29
N ARG A 277 -20.22 -13.22 -30.23
CA ARG A 277 -18.76 -12.99 -30.15
C ARG A 277 -18.28 -11.59 -30.56
N GLN A 278 -19.16 -10.70 -31.01
CA GLN A 278 -18.75 -9.43 -31.64
C GLN A 278 -18.70 -8.22 -30.69
N GLY A 279 -19.07 -8.36 -29.41
CA GLY A 279 -19.09 -7.25 -28.44
C GLY A 279 -18.13 -7.41 -27.27
N ASN A 280 -17.65 -6.29 -26.74
CA ASN A 280 -16.82 -6.24 -25.52
C ASN A 280 -17.69 -6.30 -24.25
N TYR A 281 -18.57 -7.31 -24.19
CA TYR A 281 -19.58 -7.47 -23.13
C TYR A 281 -18.95 -7.79 -21.77
N GLU A 282 -17.78 -8.41 -21.76
CA GLU A 282 -17.01 -8.75 -20.56
C GLU A 282 -16.69 -7.49 -19.73
N THR A 283 -16.22 -6.44 -20.40
CA THR A 283 -15.89 -5.16 -19.77
C THR A 283 -17.12 -4.54 -19.08
N ILE A 284 -18.29 -4.59 -19.74
CA ILE A 284 -19.55 -4.07 -19.17
C ILE A 284 -19.93 -4.89 -17.94
N ALA A 285 -19.88 -6.22 -18.05
CA ALA A 285 -20.24 -7.10 -16.96
C ALA A 285 -19.28 -6.95 -15.76
N TYR A 286 -17.96 -6.78 -15.96
CA TYR A 286 -17.05 -6.41 -14.86
C TYR A 286 -17.42 -5.09 -14.20
N GLY A 287 -17.78 -4.06 -15.00
CA GLY A 287 -18.20 -2.77 -14.49
C GLY A 287 -19.44 -2.89 -13.60
N LEU A 288 -20.42 -3.71 -14.00
CA LEU A 288 -21.63 -3.99 -13.23
C LEU A 288 -21.33 -4.77 -11.93
N VAL A 289 -20.50 -5.83 -12.00
CA VAL A 289 -20.11 -6.58 -10.80
C VAL A 289 -19.36 -5.68 -9.83
N LEU A 290 -18.45 -4.85 -10.33
CA LEU A 290 -17.73 -3.88 -9.50
C LEU A 290 -18.68 -2.87 -8.84
N ALA A 291 -19.60 -2.29 -9.60
CA ALA A 291 -20.60 -1.37 -9.07
C ALA A 291 -21.45 -2.05 -7.98
N GLY A 292 -21.89 -3.29 -8.22
CA GLY A 292 -22.59 -4.09 -7.22
C GLY A 292 -21.78 -4.29 -5.94
N ILE A 293 -20.51 -4.68 -6.06
CA ILE A 293 -19.64 -4.86 -4.89
C ILE A 293 -19.44 -3.54 -4.12
N LEU A 294 -19.24 -2.43 -4.82
CA LEU A 294 -19.07 -1.12 -4.16
C LEU A 294 -20.35 -0.64 -3.46
N LEU A 295 -21.53 -0.96 -4.01
CA LEU A 295 -22.83 -0.60 -3.44
C LEU A 295 -23.20 -1.50 -2.24
N PHE A 296 -23.03 -2.81 -2.37
CA PHE A 296 -23.49 -3.78 -1.38
C PHE A 296 -22.41 -4.17 -0.35
N ALA A 297 -21.13 -4.00 -0.68
CA ALA A 297 -19.98 -4.40 0.14
C ALA A 297 -18.91 -3.29 0.19
N PRO A 298 -19.20 -2.10 0.75
CA PRO A 298 -18.28 -0.95 0.74
C PRO A 298 -16.97 -1.16 1.52
N GLN A 299 -16.90 -2.16 2.38
CA GLN A 299 -15.67 -2.56 3.09
C GLN A 299 -14.96 -3.77 2.44
N GLY A 300 -15.46 -4.23 1.29
CA GLY A 300 -15.08 -5.46 0.61
C GLY A 300 -15.93 -6.67 1.00
N LEU A 301 -15.76 -7.77 0.28
CA LEU A 301 -16.51 -9.01 0.45
C LEU A 301 -16.05 -9.82 1.67
N TRP A 302 -14.77 -9.74 2.05
CA TRP A 302 -14.24 -10.53 3.16
C TRP A 302 -14.90 -10.23 4.52
N PRO A 303 -15.16 -8.97 4.92
CA PRO A 303 -15.94 -8.67 6.11
C PRO A 303 -17.32 -9.34 6.18
N LEU A 304 -17.99 -9.52 5.04
CA LEU A 304 -19.31 -10.16 4.98
C LEU A 304 -19.22 -11.66 5.28
N LEU A 305 -18.19 -12.32 4.73
CA LEU A 305 -17.97 -13.77 4.89
C LEU A 305 -17.36 -14.13 6.25
N ALA A 306 -16.43 -13.33 6.75
CA ALA A 306 -15.69 -13.62 7.96
C ALA A 306 -16.45 -13.26 9.25
N GLY A 307 -17.62 -12.60 9.11
CA GLY A 307 -18.47 -12.15 10.20
C GLY A 307 -17.85 -11.07 11.10
N LYS A 308 -18.65 -10.50 12.01
CA LYS A 308 -18.21 -9.44 12.95
C LYS A 308 -16.99 -9.81 13.81
N ARG A 309 -16.67 -11.11 13.93
CA ARG A 309 -15.53 -11.63 14.72
C ARG A 309 -14.16 -11.44 14.06
N ALA A 310 -14.07 -11.30 12.74
CA ALA A 310 -12.78 -11.13 12.05
C ALA A 310 -12.17 -9.72 12.20
N PHE A 311 -13.00 -8.73 12.53
CA PHE A 311 -12.63 -7.34 12.74
C PHE A 311 -12.93 -6.84 14.15
N GLY A 312 -13.33 -7.73 15.07
CA GLY A 312 -13.48 -7.40 16.47
C GLY A 312 -12.17 -6.78 16.95
N ARG A 313 -12.23 -5.57 17.54
CA ARG A 313 -11.09 -5.00 18.25
C ARG A 313 -10.54 -6.12 19.14
N PRO A 314 -9.26 -6.51 19.01
CA PRO A 314 -8.70 -7.48 19.94
C PRO A 314 -9.04 -6.99 21.33
N ALA A 315 -9.57 -7.87 22.18
CA ALA A 315 -9.88 -7.52 23.56
C ALA A 315 -8.62 -6.85 24.10
N LEU A 316 -8.73 -5.55 24.42
CA LEU A 316 -7.59 -4.81 24.92
C LEU A 316 -7.19 -5.59 26.18
N PRO A 317 -5.95 -6.11 26.24
CA PRO A 317 -5.52 -6.84 27.42
C PRO A 317 -5.78 -5.93 28.61
N GLU A 318 -6.39 -6.49 29.65
CA GLU A 318 -6.78 -5.75 30.83
C GLU A 318 -5.53 -5.06 31.39
N ALA A 319 -5.43 -3.76 31.10
CA ALA A 319 -4.21 -3.04 31.33
C ALA A 319 -4.09 -2.82 32.84
N LYS A 320 -3.08 -3.43 33.47
CA LYS A 320 -2.73 -3.09 34.84
C LYS A 320 -2.64 -1.56 34.94
N PRO A 321 -3.34 -0.92 35.90
CA PRO A 321 -3.26 0.52 36.08
C PRO A 321 -1.80 0.93 36.13
N LEU A 322 -1.39 1.81 35.20
CA LEU A 322 -0.05 2.37 35.26
C LEU A 322 0.09 3.07 36.62
N PRO A 323 1.22 2.92 37.32
CA PRO A 323 1.48 3.67 38.55
C PRO A 323 1.21 5.15 38.29
N GLN A 324 0.19 5.70 38.94
CA GLN A 324 -0.10 7.12 38.80
C GLN A 324 1.09 7.85 39.39
N ARG A 325 1.79 8.61 38.55
CA ARG A 325 2.86 9.47 39.04
C ARG A 325 2.19 10.51 39.93
N PRO A 326 2.50 10.59 41.24
CA PRO A 326 1.96 11.64 42.08
C PRO A 326 2.27 12.99 41.41
N PRO A 327 1.34 13.96 41.45
CA PRO A 327 1.55 15.26 40.83
C PRO A 327 2.87 15.84 41.33
N SER A 328 3.88 15.86 40.46
CA SER A 328 5.19 16.42 40.78
C SER A 328 5.15 17.93 40.58
N GLY A 329 5.44 18.72 41.61
CA GLY A 329 5.51 20.18 41.53
C GLY A 329 4.38 20.89 42.26
N ARG A 330 4.59 22.17 42.58
CA ARG A 330 3.62 22.99 43.35
C ARG A 330 2.60 23.64 42.43
N ARG A 331 1.36 23.83 42.90
CA ARG A 331 0.33 24.61 42.19
C ARG A 331 0.88 26.02 41.92
N GLY A 332 0.69 26.54 40.71
CA GLY A 332 1.24 27.83 40.29
C GLY A 332 2.65 27.79 39.68
N GLU A 333 3.37 26.67 39.76
CA GLU A 333 4.65 26.49 39.06
C GLU A 333 4.44 26.49 37.53
N VAL A 334 5.33 27.15 36.78
CA VAL A 334 5.25 27.17 35.31
C VAL A 334 5.56 25.77 34.76
N VAL A 335 4.60 25.18 34.06
CA VAL A 335 4.72 23.82 33.48
C VAL A 335 5.18 23.90 32.03
N LEU A 336 4.75 24.95 31.33
CA LEU A 336 5.06 25.20 29.92
C LEU A 336 5.27 26.70 29.74
N GLU A 337 6.37 27.07 29.10
CA GLU A 337 6.66 28.45 28.72
C GLU A 337 6.94 28.51 27.21
N ALA A 338 6.24 29.41 26.54
CA ALA A 338 6.42 29.75 25.13
C ALA A 338 6.95 31.19 25.05
N ARG A 339 8.10 31.40 24.41
CA ARG A 339 8.70 32.73 24.23
C ARG A 339 8.95 33.00 22.74
N GLY A 340 8.26 34.02 22.23
CA GLY A 340 8.45 34.56 20.89
C GLY A 340 8.19 33.55 19.78
N LEU A 341 7.18 32.68 19.93
CA LEU A 341 6.87 31.66 18.93
C LEU A 341 6.60 32.31 17.58
N ARG A 342 7.29 31.83 16.53
CA ARG A 342 7.14 32.35 15.17
C ARG A 342 7.06 31.24 14.15
N LYS A 343 6.10 31.35 13.23
CA LYS A 343 5.95 30.42 12.10
C LYS A 343 5.51 31.16 10.84
N ALA A 344 6.26 30.94 9.77
CA ALA A 344 5.88 31.32 8.42
C ALA A 344 5.66 30.08 7.53
N PHE A 345 4.69 30.14 6.63
CA PHE A 345 4.43 29.15 5.59
C PHE A 345 4.51 29.84 4.23
N GLY A 346 5.52 29.49 3.41
CA GLY A 346 5.64 30.02 2.05
C GLY A 346 5.63 31.57 1.96
N GLY A 347 6.21 32.25 2.95
CA GLY A 347 6.22 33.72 3.05
C GLY A 347 5.09 34.33 3.89
N LEU A 348 3.99 33.61 4.13
CA LEU A 348 2.90 34.09 4.98
C LEU A 348 3.20 33.84 6.46
N LEU A 349 3.19 34.90 7.27
CA LEU A 349 3.44 34.81 8.70
C LEU A 349 2.17 34.39 9.46
N ALA A 350 2.13 33.13 9.91
CA ALA A 350 0.96 32.55 10.58
C ALA A 350 0.98 32.73 12.11
N VAL A 351 2.16 32.83 12.72
CA VAL A 351 2.34 33.13 14.14
C VAL A 351 3.51 34.11 14.26
N ASN A 352 3.31 35.22 14.97
CA ASN A 352 4.31 36.28 15.09
C ASN A 352 4.58 36.66 16.56
N GLY A 353 5.63 36.10 17.15
CA GLY A 353 6.12 36.55 18.47
C GLY A 353 5.25 36.15 19.66
N VAL A 354 4.42 35.12 19.55
CA VAL A 354 3.49 34.72 20.62
C VAL A 354 4.26 34.20 21.84
N SER A 355 3.98 34.80 23.00
CA SER A 355 4.62 34.44 24.26
C SER A 355 3.57 34.25 25.35
N PHE A 356 3.65 33.16 26.10
CA PHE A 356 2.78 32.87 27.23
C PHE A 356 3.42 31.84 28.16
N ALA A 357 2.94 31.77 29.39
CA ALA A 357 3.29 30.74 30.36
C ALA A 357 2.02 30.06 30.86
N LEU A 358 2.04 28.73 30.98
CA LEU A 358 0.97 27.93 31.55
C LEU A 358 1.43 27.40 32.90
N ARG A 359 0.69 27.73 33.96
CA ARG A 359 0.99 27.31 35.33
C ARG A 359 0.27 26.03 35.71
N ARG A 360 0.79 25.34 36.72
CA ARG A 360 0.20 24.09 37.20
C ARG A 360 -1.17 24.35 37.83
N GLY A 361 -2.19 23.67 37.29
CA GLY A 361 -3.58 23.82 37.71
C GLY A 361 -4.32 24.99 37.04
N GLU A 362 -3.72 25.60 36.03
CA GLU A 362 -4.32 26.64 35.20
C GLU A 362 -4.90 26.04 33.91
N ILE A 363 -6.03 26.56 33.44
CA ILE A 363 -6.60 26.26 32.13
C ILE A 363 -6.44 27.51 31.26
N LEU A 364 -5.60 27.43 30.23
CA LEU A 364 -5.38 28.54 29.30
C LEU A 364 -6.14 28.28 27.99
N ALA A 365 -7.04 29.19 27.62
CA ALA A 365 -7.76 29.14 26.36
C ALA A 365 -7.15 30.12 25.34
N LEU A 366 -6.90 29.65 24.12
CA LEU A 366 -6.44 30.49 23.00
C LEU A 366 -7.62 30.76 22.04
N ILE A 367 -8.09 32.01 22.01
CA ILE A 367 -9.29 32.43 21.27
C ILE A 367 -8.89 33.43 20.17
N GLY A 368 -9.63 33.46 19.07
CA GLY A 368 -9.38 34.35 17.93
C GLY A 368 -10.18 33.92 16.69
N PRO A 369 -10.26 34.76 15.64
CA PRO A 369 -10.99 34.44 14.41
C PRO A 369 -10.37 33.27 13.63
N ASN A 370 -11.11 32.74 12.66
CA ASN A 370 -10.58 31.72 11.74
C ASN A 370 -9.40 32.31 10.96
N GLY A 371 -8.29 31.57 10.89
CA GLY A 371 -7.04 32.06 10.28
C GLY A 371 -6.09 32.81 11.23
N ALA A 372 -6.49 33.17 12.45
CA ALA A 372 -5.63 33.89 13.42
C ALA A 372 -4.42 33.10 13.96
N GLY A 373 -4.17 31.88 13.46
CA GLY A 373 -3.01 31.08 13.86
C GLY A 373 -3.21 30.22 15.12
N LYS A 374 -4.42 30.09 15.67
CA LYS A 374 -4.68 29.29 16.90
C LYS A 374 -4.14 27.86 16.82
N SER A 375 -4.57 27.10 15.80
CA SER A 375 -4.12 25.72 15.57
C SER A 375 -2.63 25.66 15.28
N THR A 376 -2.08 26.68 14.61
CA THR A 376 -0.65 26.79 14.33
C THR A 376 0.15 26.99 15.63
N THR A 377 -0.28 27.89 16.51
CA THR A 377 0.33 28.12 17.82
C THR A 377 0.30 26.85 18.66
N PHE A 378 -0.83 26.15 18.70
CA PHE A 378 -0.94 24.86 19.39
C PHE A 378 0.07 23.84 18.85
N ASN A 379 0.15 23.70 17.52
CA ASN A 379 1.08 22.79 16.86
C ASN A 379 2.57 23.13 17.07
N LEU A 380 2.91 24.41 17.27
CA LEU A 380 4.27 24.83 17.62
C LEU A 380 4.64 24.41 19.05
N VAL A 381 3.68 24.47 19.97
CA VAL A 381 3.88 24.15 21.38
C VAL A 381 3.97 22.63 21.58
N THR A 382 3.19 21.85 20.83
CA THR A 382 3.25 20.37 20.85
C THR A 382 4.44 19.80 20.06
N GLY A 383 5.11 20.64 19.24
CA GLY A 383 6.20 20.20 18.37
C GLY A 383 5.74 19.49 17.09
N ALA A 384 4.44 19.50 16.79
CA ALA A 384 3.89 18.90 15.57
C ALA A 384 4.34 19.61 14.28
N ILE A 385 4.74 20.89 14.37
CA ILE A 385 5.28 21.66 13.26
C ILE A 385 6.60 22.32 13.69
N PRO A 386 7.66 22.27 12.87
CA PRO A 386 8.91 22.96 13.19
C PRO A 386 8.72 24.48 13.22
N ARG A 387 9.29 25.12 14.25
CA ARG A 387 9.32 26.58 14.43
C ARG A 387 10.27 27.25 13.45
N THR A 388 9.91 28.45 12.99
CA THR A 388 10.81 29.30 12.19
C THR A 388 11.65 30.21 13.10
N GLY A 389 11.20 30.47 14.33
CA GLY A 389 11.93 31.21 15.38
C GLY A 389 11.25 31.09 16.75
N GLY A 390 11.95 31.51 17.82
CA GLY A 390 11.48 31.44 19.21
C GLY A 390 11.96 30.20 19.99
N ARG A 391 11.67 30.15 21.30
CA ARG A 391 11.96 28.99 22.17
C ARG A 391 10.74 28.60 22.98
N SER A 392 10.60 27.31 23.27
CA SER A 392 9.65 26.78 24.25
C SER A 392 10.38 25.85 25.21
N SER A 393 10.04 25.92 26.49
CA SER A 393 10.60 25.08 27.55
C SER A 393 9.49 24.52 28.43
N SER A 394 9.64 23.26 28.85
CA SER A 394 8.75 22.60 29.81
C SER A 394 9.55 22.18 31.04
N SER A 395 8.93 22.20 32.22
CA SER A 395 9.57 21.75 33.46
C SER A 395 9.57 20.22 33.64
N ALA A 396 8.96 19.48 32.72
CA ALA A 396 8.94 18.02 32.74
C ALA A 396 10.32 17.45 32.38
N ARG A 397 10.95 16.70 33.30
CA ARG A 397 12.20 15.96 33.04
C ARG A 397 12.04 15.14 31.75
N ARG A 398 13.00 15.30 30.84
CA ARG A 398 13.14 14.52 29.60
C ARG A 398 13.07 13.02 29.93
N SER A 399 12.10 12.31 29.36
CA SER A 399 12.16 10.84 29.32
C SER A 399 13.25 10.41 28.33
N PRO A 400 14.15 9.49 28.70
CA PRO A 400 15.19 9.01 27.78
C PRO A 400 14.55 8.26 26.61
N GLY A 401 14.84 8.68 25.37
CA GLY A 401 14.39 8.00 24.15
C GLY A 401 13.80 8.87 23.03
N PHE A 402 13.66 10.19 23.21
CA PHE A 402 13.13 11.09 22.16
C PHE A 402 14.24 11.85 21.42
N PRO A 403 14.12 12.03 20.08
CA PRO A 403 15.06 12.81 19.29
C PRO A 403 15.10 14.29 19.73
N PRO A 404 16.23 14.99 19.55
CA PRO A 404 16.50 16.33 20.09
C PRO A 404 15.55 17.44 19.58
N THR A 405 14.76 17.17 18.54
CA THR A 405 13.77 18.09 17.97
C THR A 405 12.37 17.96 18.59
N ALA A 406 12.08 16.90 19.35
CA ALA A 406 10.79 16.70 19.98
C ALA A 406 10.77 17.35 21.38
N SER A 407 10.05 18.46 21.54
CA SER A 407 9.52 18.82 22.85
C SER A 407 8.67 17.65 23.35
N THR A 408 8.90 17.21 24.59
CA THR A 408 8.17 16.13 25.29
C THR A 408 6.72 16.00 24.82
N PRO A 409 6.26 14.83 24.35
CA PRO A 409 4.90 14.68 23.86
C PRO A 409 3.93 14.71 25.04
N TRP A 410 3.35 15.89 25.29
CA TRP A 410 2.14 16.04 26.08
C TRP A 410 1.01 16.18 25.05
N ALA A 411 0.39 15.07 24.63
CA ALA A 411 -0.85 15.18 23.87
C ALA A 411 -1.71 13.94 24.05
N TRP A 412 -2.76 14.09 24.85
CA TRP A 412 -4.03 13.43 24.59
C TRP A 412 -4.79 14.34 23.63
N ALA A 413 -4.87 13.97 22.35
CA ALA A 413 -5.82 14.60 21.44
C ALA A 413 -7.21 14.02 21.77
N VAL A 414 -8.14 14.86 22.23
CA VAL A 414 -9.55 14.56 22.06
C VAL A 414 -9.83 14.84 20.58
N PRO A 415 -10.19 13.83 19.76
CA PRO A 415 -10.58 14.08 18.39
C PRO A 415 -11.73 15.08 18.41
N SER A 416 -11.75 16.04 17.50
CA SER A 416 -12.94 16.82 17.24
C SER A 416 -14.02 15.86 16.74
N SER A 417 -14.80 15.29 17.66
CA SER A 417 -16.08 14.69 17.33
C SER A 417 -16.97 15.86 16.90
N THR A 418 -17.07 16.09 15.60
CA THR A 418 -18.29 16.67 15.05
C THR A 418 -19.44 15.79 15.54
N PRO A 419 -20.41 16.31 16.31
CA PRO A 419 -21.62 15.55 16.56
C PRO A 419 -22.31 15.44 15.21
N THR A 420 -22.24 14.28 14.58
CA THR A 420 -23.20 13.91 13.56
C THR A 420 -24.55 13.82 14.27
N SER A 421 -25.30 14.92 14.23
CA SER A 421 -26.73 14.90 14.45
C SER A 421 -27.31 13.90 13.46
N SER A 422 -27.75 12.75 13.95
CA SER A 422 -28.69 11.92 13.22
C SER A 422 -30.02 12.67 13.14
N PRO A 423 -30.55 13.01 11.96
CA PRO A 423 -31.97 13.21 11.83
C PRO A 423 -32.64 11.85 12.04
N ARG A 424 -33.78 11.86 12.72
CA ARG A 424 -34.68 10.71 12.85
C ARG A 424 -35.15 10.20 11.50
#